data_AF-A0A846DIQ3-F1
#
_entry.id   AF-A0A846DIQ3-F1
#
_cell.length_a   1.000
_cell.length_b   1.000
_cell.length_c   1.000
_cell.angle_alpha   90.00
_cell.angle_beta   90.00
_cell.angle_gamma   90.00
#
_symmetry.space_group_name_H-M   'P 1'
#
loop_
_entity.id
_entity.type
_entity.pdbx_description
1 polymer ?
#
loop_
_entity_poly.entity_id
_entity_poly.type
_entity_poly.pdbx_seq_one_letter_code
_entity_poly.pdbx_strand_id
1 'polypeptide(L)'
;MLINGSLAGLVSITVSCQAVNSPEAVIIGAIGAAVTMLVSYWLERWHIDDAVDAIAVHGGAGVWGILAVALFGQPDWYYRQQKAEQSQDRFPVVVFLNVWF
;
A
#
# COMPACT_ATOMS: atom_id res chain seq x y z
N MET A 1 -0.72 9.22 16.34
CA MET A 1 -0.77 9.39 14.87
C MET A 1 0.60 9.55 14.18
N LEU A 2 1.64 10.17 14.76
CA LEU A 2 2.92 10.36 14.05
C LEU A 2 3.64 9.04 13.67
N ILE A 3 3.72 8.08 14.60
CA ILE A 3 4.31 6.76 14.34
C ILE A 3 3.47 5.96 13.33
N ASN A 4 2.16 5.87 13.58
CA ASN A 4 1.24 5.12 12.71
C ASN A 4 1.15 5.71 11.29
N GLY A 5 1.29 7.04 11.14
CA GLY A 5 1.38 7.69 9.84
C GLY A 5 2.66 7.35 9.07
N SER A 6 3.81 7.30 9.75
CA SER A 6 5.07 6.86 9.13
C SER A 6 5.01 5.38 8.71
N LEU A 7 4.38 4.52 9.53
CA LEU A 7 4.14 3.11 9.19
C LEU A 7 3.19 2.98 7.99
N ALA A 8 2.08 3.73 7.98
CA ALA A 8 1.13 3.74 6.87
C ALA A 8 1.78 4.18 5.54
N GLY A 9 2.68 5.17 5.59
CA GLY A 9 3.48 5.59 4.43
C GLY A 9 4.39 4.47 3.91
N LEU A 10 5.04 3.72 4.81
CA LEU A 10 5.84 2.55 4.47
C LEU A 10 4.98 1.46 3.80
N VAL A 11 3.85 1.10 4.42
CA VAL A 11 2.93 0.09 3.88
C VAL A 11 2.41 0.49 2.49
N SER A 12 2.02 1.75 2.31
CA SER A 12 1.49 2.25 1.03
C SER A 12 2.52 2.16 -0.11
N ILE A 13 3.81 2.40 0.19
CA ILE A 13 4.86 2.34 -0.85
C ILE A 13 5.33 0.91 -1.14
N THR A 14 5.21 -0.02 -0.19
CA THR A 14 5.67 -1.42 -0.38
C THR A 14 5.02 -2.07 -1.60
N VAL A 15 3.74 -1.76 -1.87
CA VAL A 15 2.99 -2.28 -3.01
C VAL A 15 3.44 -1.65 -4.34
N SER A 16 3.83 -0.38 -4.30
CA SER A 16 4.08 0.44 -5.50
C SER A 16 5.56 0.65 -5.84
N CYS A 17 6.49 0.21 -5.00
CA CYS A 17 7.90 0.60 -5.04
C CYS A 17 8.61 0.31 -6.37
N GLN A 18 8.18 -0.73 -7.09
CA GLN A 18 8.73 -1.14 -8.39
C GLN A 18 8.08 -0.43 -9.60
N ALA A 19 6.98 0.29 -9.38
CA ALA A 19 6.09 0.80 -10.43
C ALA A 19 6.06 2.33 -10.52
N VAL A 20 6.64 3.04 -9.53
CA VAL A 20 6.49 4.50 -9.36
C VAL A 20 7.85 5.21 -9.21
N ASN A 21 7.89 6.51 -9.52
CA ASN A 21 9.07 7.35 -9.38
C ASN A 21 9.22 7.94 -7.95
N SER A 22 10.42 8.44 -7.60
CA SER A 22 10.68 9.04 -6.28
C SER A 22 9.71 10.16 -5.86
N PRO A 23 9.27 11.10 -6.74
CA PRO A 23 8.28 12.10 -6.36
C PRO A 23 6.89 11.52 -6.09
N GLU A 24 6.49 10.52 -6.88
CA GLU A 24 5.21 9.83 -6.71
C GLU A 24 5.19 9.03 -5.40
N ALA A 25 6.32 8.43 -5.03
CA ALA A 25 6.46 7.70 -3.77
C ALA A 25 6.16 8.58 -2.54
N VAL A 26 6.58 9.85 -2.55
CA VAL A 26 6.29 10.80 -1.48
C VAL A 26 4.79 11.10 -1.40
N ILE A 27 4.13 11.28 -2.55
CA ILE A 27 2.70 11.55 -2.64
C ILE A 27 1.89 10.34 -2.15
N ILE A 28 2.26 9.14 -2.59
CA ILE A 28 1.59 7.89 -2.21
C ILE A 28 1.70 7.68 -0.69
N GLY A 29 2.88 7.91 -0.10
CA GLY A 29 3.08 7.80 1.34
C GLY A 29 2.29 8.84 2.14
N ALA A 30 2.24 10.09 1.67
CA ALA A 30 1.47 11.16 2.32
C ALA A 30 -0.04 10.88 2.32
N ILE A 31 -0.58 10.40 1.19
CA ILE A 31 -2.00 10.03 1.09
C ILE A 31 -2.27 8.78 1.94
N GLY A 32 -1.35 7.81 1.97
CA GLY A 32 -1.44 6.63 2.84
C GLY A 32 -1.61 6.99 4.31
N ALA A 33 -0.81 7.93 4.80
CA ALA A 33 -0.95 8.44 6.17
C ALA A 33 -2.31 9.11 6.43
N ALA A 34 -2.82 9.89 5.48
CA ALA A 34 -4.13 10.52 5.58
C ALA A 34 -5.28 9.50 5.58
N VAL A 35 -5.18 8.45 4.75
CA VAL A 35 -6.16 7.35 4.71
C VAL A 35 -6.19 6.61 6.05
N THR A 36 -5.04 6.30 6.64
CA THR A 36 -4.98 5.66 7.96
C THR A 36 -5.62 6.51 9.04
N MET A 37 -5.39 7.83 9.06
CA MET A 37 -6.06 8.72 10.02
C MET A 37 -7.59 8.68 9.87
N LEU A 38 -8.07 8.67 8.62
CA LEU A 38 -9.49 8.57 8.33
C LEU A 38 -10.06 7.23 8.81
N VAL A 39 -9.41 6.11 8.47
CA VAL A 39 -9.88 4.77 8.85
C VAL A 39 -9.88 4.58 10.37
N SER A 40 -8.84 5.02 11.07
CA SER A 40 -8.78 4.99 12.54
C SER A 40 -9.95 5.77 13.16
N TYR A 41 -10.25 6.97 12.65
CA TYR A 41 -11.41 7.75 13.09
C TYR A 41 -12.75 7.03 12.86
N TRP A 42 -12.93 6.35 11.72
CA TRP A 42 -14.14 5.57 11.44
C TRP A 42 -14.29 4.34 12.34
N LEU A 43 -13.20 3.63 12.63
CA LEU A 43 -13.19 2.48 13.54
C LEU A 43 -13.59 2.89 14.96
N GLU A 44 -13.02 3.98 15.46
CA GLU A 44 -13.37 4.54 16.76
C GLU A 44 -14.85 4.97 16.80
N ARG A 45 -15.35 5.57 15.72
CA ARG A 45 -16.77 5.97 15.61
C ARG A 45 -17.73 4.78 15.63
N TRP A 46 -17.29 3.61 15.19
CA TRP A 46 -18.04 2.35 15.22
C TRP A 46 -17.81 1.54 16.49
N HIS A 47 -17.10 2.09 17.49
CA HIS A 47 -16.74 1.39 18.72
C HIS A 47 -15.95 0.09 18.47
N ILE A 48 -15.15 0.06 17.40
CA ILE A 48 -14.20 -1.01 17.14
C ILE A 48 -12.88 -0.60 17.79
N ASP A 49 -12.51 -1.31 18.84
CA ASP A 49 -11.26 -1.07 19.56
C ASP A 49 -10.10 -1.78 18.85
N ASP A 50 -9.30 -1.01 18.13
CA ASP A 50 -8.07 -1.46 17.48
C ASP A 50 -6.86 -1.01 18.31
N ALA A 51 -6.32 -1.93 19.11
CA ALA A 51 -5.31 -1.64 20.13
C ALA A 51 -4.04 -0.93 19.61
N VAL A 52 -3.72 -1.07 18.31
CA VAL A 52 -2.51 -0.49 17.71
C VAL A 52 -2.75 0.20 16.36
N ASP A 53 -4.01 0.46 15.99
CA ASP A 53 -4.40 0.89 14.63
C ASP A 53 -3.95 -0.10 13.53
N ALA A 54 -3.88 -1.40 13.81
CA ALA A 54 -3.45 -2.41 12.84
C ALA A 54 -4.33 -2.39 11.58
N ILE A 55 -5.65 -2.32 11.75
CA ILE A 55 -6.62 -2.32 10.65
C ILE A 55 -6.48 -1.04 9.82
N ALA A 56 -6.30 0.11 10.48
CA ALA A 56 -6.15 1.39 9.80
C ALA A 56 -4.81 1.52 9.05
N VAL A 57 -3.72 1.03 9.62
CA VAL A 57 -2.39 1.07 9.02
C VAL A 57 -2.24 0.02 7.92
N HIS A 58 -2.64 -1.22 8.16
CA HIS A 58 -2.38 -2.33 7.23
C HIS A 58 -3.52 -2.44 6.21
N GLY A 59 -4.77 -2.48 6.69
CA GLY A 59 -5.95 -2.53 5.81
C GLY A 59 -6.16 -1.21 5.05
N GLY A 60 -6.21 -0.09 5.75
CA GLY A 60 -6.45 1.23 5.14
C GLY A 60 -5.34 1.64 4.17
N ALA A 61 -4.10 1.72 4.65
CA ALA A 61 -2.97 2.14 3.83
C ALA A 61 -2.60 1.09 2.75
N GLY A 62 -2.81 -0.20 3.02
CA GLY A 62 -2.61 -1.27 2.03
C GLY A 62 -3.58 -1.18 0.85
N VAL A 63 -4.88 -0.97 1.10
CA VAL A 63 -5.87 -0.73 0.03
C VAL A 63 -5.50 0.49 -0.79
N TRP A 64 -5.05 1.57 -0.15
CA TRP A 64 -4.55 2.75 -0.86
C TRP A 64 -3.32 2.43 -1.71
N GLY A 65 -2.35 1.67 -1.21
CA GLY A 65 -1.16 1.26 -1.97
C GLY A 65 -1.50 0.46 -3.23
N ILE A 66 -2.49 -0.44 -3.16
CA ILE A 66 -2.98 -1.20 -4.33
C ILE A 66 -3.61 -0.26 -5.37
N LEU A 67 -4.44 0.69 -4.92
CA LEU A 67 -5.03 1.69 -5.81
C LEU A 67 -3.95 2.59 -6.43
N ALA A 68 -2.93 2.95 -5.66
CA ALA A 68 -1.83 3.78 -6.13
C ALA A 68 -1.03 3.11 -7.26
N VAL A 69 -0.84 1.78 -7.23
CA VAL A 69 -0.24 1.04 -8.35
C VAL A 69 -1.07 1.18 -9.63
N ALA A 70 -2.40 1.08 -9.53
CA ALA A 70 -3.28 1.23 -10.69
C ALA A 70 -3.27 2.66 -11.26
N LEU A 71 -3.06 3.67 -10.42
CA LEU A 71 -3.10 5.08 -10.80
C LEU A 71 -1.76 5.65 -11.26
N PHE A 72 -0.67 5.31 -10.58
CA PHE A 72 0.68 5.86 -10.80
C PHE A 72 1.62 4.86 -11.49
N GLY A 73 1.20 3.61 -11.67
CA GLY A 73 2.01 2.60 -12.31
C GLY A 73 2.27 2.89 -13.79
N GLN A 74 3.55 2.97 -14.17
CA GLN A 74 3.99 3.10 -15.57
C GLN A 74 3.70 1.85 -16.44
N PRO A 75 3.17 1.97 -17.67
CA PRO A 75 2.79 0.79 -18.48
C PRO A 75 3.91 -0.25 -18.70
N ASP A 76 5.16 0.21 -18.72
CA ASP A 76 6.34 -0.62 -18.93
C ASP A 76 6.69 -1.53 -17.73
N TRP A 77 6.33 -1.18 -16.48
CA TRP A 77 6.51 -2.11 -15.36
C TRP A 77 5.61 -3.33 -15.49
N TYR A 78 4.38 -3.18 -15.99
CA TYR A 78 3.46 -4.29 -16.18
C TYR A 78 4.00 -5.31 -17.19
N TYR A 79 4.56 -4.83 -18.31
CA TYR A 79 5.22 -5.69 -19.29
C TYR A 79 6.49 -6.36 -18.74
N ARG A 80 7.31 -5.62 -17.96
CA ARG A 80 8.50 -6.20 -17.30
C ARG A 80 8.11 -7.28 -16.29
N GLN A 81 7.01 -7.08 -15.57
CA GLN A 81 6.48 -8.02 -14.60
C GLN A 81 5.97 -9.29 -15.25
N GLN A 82 5.13 -9.20 -16.30
CA GLN A 82 4.70 -10.38 -17.07
C GLN A 82 5.88 -11.18 -17.62
N LYS A 83 6.88 -10.50 -18.18
CA LYS A 83 8.07 -11.17 -18.73
C LYS A 83 8.90 -11.86 -17.65
N ALA A 84 8.99 -11.28 -16.45
CA ALA A 84 9.66 -11.90 -15.30
C ALA A 84 8.89 -13.12 -14.79
N GLU A 85 7.56 -13.04 -14.75
CA GLU A 85 6.65 -14.11 -14.32
C GLU A 85 6.63 -15.29 -15.30
N GLN A 86 6.72 -15.01 -16.61
CA GLN A 86 6.78 -16.04 -17.64
C GLN A 86 8.13 -16.77 -17.71
N SER A 87 9.19 -16.16 -17.17
CA SER A 87 10.55 -16.74 -17.14
C SER A 87 10.80 -17.67 -15.96
N GLN A 88 9.87 -17.71 -14.99
CA GLN A 88 10.08 -18.37 -13.72
C GLN A 88 8.72 -18.83 -13.20
N ASP A 89 8.50 -20.15 -13.05
CA ASP A 89 7.28 -20.81 -12.52
C ASP A 89 6.93 -20.37 -11.08
N ARG A 90 6.80 -19.07 -10.85
CA ARG A 90 6.68 -18.43 -9.55
C ARG A 90 5.27 -17.87 -9.49
N PHE A 91 4.52 -18.31 -8.47
CA PHE A 91 3.25 -17.71 -8.09
C PHE A 91 3.34 -16.19 -8.11
N PRO A 92 2.26 -15.47 -8.47
CA PRO A 92 2.33 -14.05 -8.70
C PRO A 92 2.88 -13.33 -7.48
N VAL A 93 4.14 -12.88 -7.59
CA VAL A 93 4.93 -12.31 -6.50
C VAL A 93 4.25 -11.04 -5.98
N VAL A 94 3.51 -10.37 -6.86
CA VAL A 94 2.61 -9.25 -6.55
C VAL A 94 1.50 -9.67 -5.61
N VAL A 95 0.84 -10.80 -5.84
CA VAL A 95 -0.23 -11.29 -4.96
C VAL A 95 0.33 -11.66 -3.58
N PHE A 96 1.52 -12.26 -3.51
CA PHE A 96 2.12 -12.63 -2.22
C PHE A 96 2.62 -11.43 -1.40
N LEU A 97 3.18 -10.38 -2.03
CA LEU A 97 3.53 -9.15 -1.32
C LEU A 97 2.30 -8.30 -0.94
N ASN A 98 1.20 -8.43 -1.67
CA ASN A 98 -0.07 -7.72 -1.40
C ASN A 98 -0.92 -8.35 -0.29
N VAL A 99 -0.55 -9.53 0.21
CA VAL A 99 -1.29 -10.25 1.26
C VAL A 99 -0.58 -10.19 2.62
N TRP A 100 0.69 -9.78 2.65
CA TRP A 100 1.48 -9.69 3.88
C TRP A 100 1.55 -8.25 4.38
N PHE A 101 0.46 -7.79 4.98
CA PHE A 101 0.36 -6.87 6.11
C PHE A 101 -1.02 -7.04 6.75
#